data_AF-A0A7C9GMR6-F1
#
_entry.id   AF-A0A7C9GMR6-F1
#
_cell.length_a   1.000
_cell.length_b   1.000
_cell.length_c   1.000
_cell.angle_alpha   90.00
_cell.angle_beta   90.00
_cell.angle_gamma   90.00
#
_symmetry.space_group_name_H-M   'P 1'
#
loop_
_entity.id
_entity.type
_entity.pdbx_description
1 polymer ?
#
loop_
_entity_poly.entity_id
_entity_poly.type
_entity_poly.pdbx_seq_one_letter_code
_entity_poly.pdbx_strand_id
1 'polypeptide(L)'
;MLRNEILMKMKKIVVFWFIFTLVNFALALLSLQVRDVWSLSSLVWFPAGLLQGIFCARAPRYWPVWLITGALISLTASQWYGRPVNVSLIFSCINVAMLVVTGLVWQFFYGAMWAPKRTSEILNLTVLCSLSGITERLMAKWVLHLLGYPTDISISLSIVVGSVLSYLPFTFFVISCITYKKSRAEDRKTYSLWLVAVFAMTALFTSPPPETGKIHWQGVALLFSFSLPMLLALRGDLLVLSGFLSLCTVGIVSATIFGFGPFASPLTSLQQNVQIAAWYSTAFTLPALLFCSCLYNTINALHRRKAHFLLMSAMLEQEQVNCFRLSADGHLYWHHDAAWMRCGKAPVCWSQLMAWVHTEDRQKIEQLKCSVSRIPQTLKIRIADGKGEFNPVIIALIVHVGENAGFIEGTMREIADRK
;
A
#
# COMPACT_ATOMS: atom_id res chain seq x y z
N MET A 1 9.75 -20.08 31.61
CA MET A 1 9.67 -19.04 30.56
C MET A 1 8.71 -19.43 29.43
N LEU A 2 8.86 -20.60 28.79
CA LEU A 2 8.00 -21.08 27.69
C LEU A 2 6.48 -21.09 28.00
N ARG A 3 6.08 -21.54 29.20
CA ARG A 3 4.67 -21.60 29.63
C ARG A 3 4.00 -20.22 29.69
N ASN A 4 4.74 -19.19 30.10
CA ASN A 4 4.22 -17.82 30.20
C ASN A 4 4.09 -17.18 28.80
N GLU A 5 5.00 -17.49 27.87
CA GLU A 5 4.88 -17.03 26.48
C GLU A 5 3.68 -17.66 25.75
N ILE A 6 3.44 -18.96 25.96
CA ILE A 6 2.27 -19.66 25.38
C ILE A 6 0.97 -19.05 25.95
N LEU A 7 0.92 -18.82 27.26
CA LEU A 7 -0.24 -18.20 27.91
C LEU A 7 -0.50 -16.78 27.37
N MET A 8 0.54 -15.96 27.19
CA MET A 8 0.40 -14.62 26.63
C MET A 8 -0.06 -14.64 25.16
N LYS A 9 0.43 -15.58 24.35
CA LYS A 9 -0.01 -15.75 22.95
C LYS A 9 -1.48 -16.20 22.89
N MET A 10 -1.88 -17.14 23.75
CA MET A 10 -3.28 -17.60 23.87
C MET A 10 -4.21 -16.46 24.29
N LYS A 11 -3.86 -15.70 25.33
CA LYS A 11 -4.66 -14.54 25.77
C LYS A 11 -4.87 -13.52 24.64
N LYS A 12 -3.82 -13.19 23.88
CA LYS A 12 -3.93 -12.28 22.73
C LYS A 12 -4.85 -12.82 21.64
N ILE A 13 -4.77 -14.11 21.33
CA ILE A 13 -5.64 -14.75 20.33
C ILE A 13 -7.10 -14.73 20.78
N VAL A 14 -7.38 -15.06 22.04
CA VAL A 14 -8.74 -15.06 22.60
C VAL A 14 -9.34 -13.65 22.60
N VAL A 15 -8.57 -12.63 23.00
CA VAL A 15 -9.03 -11.23 22.95
C VAL A 15 -9.33 -10.81 21.51
N PHE A 16 -8.44 -11.12 20.57
CA PHE A 16 -8.65 -10.79 19.16
C PHE A 16 -9.88 -11.52 18.57
N TRP A 17 -10.09 -12.77 18.95
CA TRP A 17 -11.27 -13.55 18.57
C TRP A 17 -12.57 -13.00 19.15
N PHE A 18 -12.56 -12.57 20.41
CA PHE A 18 -13.71 -11.93 21.05
C PHE A 18 -14.07 -10.60 20.36
N ILE A 19 -13.07 -9.74 20.11
CA ILE A 19 -13.27 -8.48 19.39
C ILE A 19 -13.85 -8.73 18.00
N PHE A 20 -13.28 -9.67 17.25
CA PHE A 20 -13.79 -10.06 15.95
C PHE A 20 -15.24 -10.54 16.04
N THR A 21 -15.58 -11.39 17.00
CA THR A 21 -16.94 -11.93 17.15
C THR A 21 -17.95 -10.79 17.35
N LEU A 22 -17.64 -9.84 18.22
CA LEU A 22 -18.50 -8.69 18.52
C LEU A 22 -18.64 -7.78 17.29
N VAL A 23 -17.52 -7.40 16.65
CA VAL A 23 -17.52 -6.53 15.48
C VAL A 23 -18.21 -7.21 14.29
N ASN A 24 -17.93 -8.48 14.04
CA ASN A 24 -18.52 -9.25 12.93
C ASN A 24 -20.03 -9.40 13.11
N PHE A 25 -20.50 -9.64 14.34
CA PHE A 25 -21.93 -9.70 14.64
C PHE A 25 -22.61 -8.34 14.44
N ALA A 26 -22.04 -7.25 14.95
CA ALA A 26 -22.59 -5.90 14.76
C ALA A 26 -22.68 -5.52 13.26
N LEU A 27 -21.64 -5.83 12.49
CA LEU A 27 -21.62 -5.60 11.04
C LEU A 27 -22.62 -6.49 10.30
N ALA A 28 -22.82 -7.74 10.72
CA ALA A 28 -23.82 -8.62 10.14
C ALA A 28 -25.24 -8.09 10.36
N LEU A 29 -25.55 -7.60 11.57
CA LEU A 29 -26.85 -6.97 11.85
C LEU A 29 -27.06 -5.71 11.00
N LEU A 30 -26.06 -4.83 10.90
CA LEU A 30 -26.12 -3.63 10.06
C LEU A 30 -26.36 -3.99 8.59
N SER A 31 -25.61 -4.96 8.07
CA SER A 31 -25.74 -5.44 6.68
C SER A 31 -27.11 -6.04 6.37
N LEU A 32 -27.79 -6.64 7.36
CA LEU A 32 -29.12 -7.24 7.19
C LEU A 32 -30.27 -6.26 7.36
N GLN A 33 -30.04 -5.01 7.79
CA GLN A 33 -31.08 -3.98 7.77
C GLN A 33 -31.51 -3.62 6.34
N VAL A 34 -30.61 -3.76 5.36
CA VAL A 34 -30.87 -3.43 3.96
C VAL A 34 -30.87 -4.70 3.13
N ARG A 35 -32.05 -5.32 3.07
CA ARG A 35 -32.28 -6.53 2.29
C ARG A 35 -32.80 -6.18 0.91
N ASP A 36 -32.27 -6.86 -0.08
CA ASP A 36 -32.92 -6.93 -1.37
C ASP A 36 -34.01 -8.01 -1.30
N VAL A 37 -35.26 -7.58 -1.53
CA VAL A 37 -36.45 -8.42 -1.44
C VAL A 37 -36.45 -9.47 -2.55
N TRP A 38 -35.86 -9.16 -3.71
CA TRP A 38 -35.92 -9.98 -4.92
C TRP A 38 -34.77 -10.99 -5.04
N SER A 39 -33.62 -10.69 -4.41
CA SER A 39 -32.50 -11.63 -4.34
C SER A 39 -32.36 -12.33 -2.99
N LEU A 40 -33.18 -11.94 -1.99
CA LEU A 40 -33.08 -12.37 -0.58
C LEU A 40 -31.69 -12.14 0.05
N SER A 41 -30.78 -11.47 -0.67
CA SER A 41 -29.41 -11.16 -0.27
C SER A 41 -29.35 -9.84 0.48
N SER A 42 -28.31 -9.65 1.28
CA SER A 42 -27.96 -8.31 1.74
C SER A 42 -27.38 -7.50 0.58
N LEU A 43 -27.64 -6.19 0.56
CA LEU A 43 -27.05 -5.31 -0.45
C LEU A 43 -25.56 -5.07 -0.21
N VAL A 44 -25.13 -5.02 1.05
CA VAL A 44 -23.72 -4.94 1.45
C VAL A 44 -23.45 -6.04 2.48
N TRP A 45 -22.26 -6.66 2.46
CA TRP A 45 -21.89 -7.71 3.40
C TRP A 45 -20.49 -7.48 3.97
N PHE A 46 -20.38 -6.55 4.93
CA PHE A 46 -19.12 -6.22 5.60
C PHE A 46 -18.44 -7.41 6.31
N PRO A 47 -19.17 -8.38 6.91
CA PRO A 47 -18.58 -9.58 7.50
C PRO A 47 -17.65 -10.36 6.57
N ALA A 48 -17.95 -10.41 5.27
CA ALA A 48 -17.09 -11.10 4.30
C ALA A 48 -15.71 -10.47 4.21
N GLY A 49 -15.59 -9.14 4.22
CA GLY A 49 -14.29 -8.46 4.16
C GLY A 49 -13.39 -8.79 5.36
N LEU A 50 -13.98 -8.89 6.57
CA LEU A 50 -13.23 -9.28 7.76
C LEU A 50 -12.71 -10.72 7.67
N LEU A 51 -13.60 -11.67 7.35
CA LEU A 51 -13.25 -13.09 7.21
C LEU A 51 -12.25 -13.31 6.08
N GLN A 52 -12.46 -12.68 4.93
CA GLN A 52 -11.56 -12.76 3.78
C GLN A 52 -10.17 -12.30 4.15
N GLY A 53 -10.04 -11.19 4.89
CA GLY A 53 -8.75 -10.70 5.34
C GLY A 53 -8.03 -11.69 6.27
N ILE A 54 -8.77 -12.38 7.15
CA ILE A 54 -8.21 -13.44 8.00
C ILE A 54 -7.72 -14.61 7.16
N PHE A 55 -8.53 -15.09 6.20
CA PHE A 55 -8.14 -16.21 5.36
C PHE A 55 -6.98 -15.88 4.43
N CYS A 56 -6.89 -14.67 3.89
CA CYS A 56 -5.74 -14.25 3.11
C CYS A 56 -4.45 -14.15 3.97
N ALA A 57 -4.55 -13.71 5.22
CA ALA A 57 -3.38 -13.43 6.06
C ALA A 57 -2.91 -14.60 6.94
N ARG A 58 -3.79 -15.49 7.42
CA ARG A 58 -3.45 -16.56 8.37
C ARG A 58 -3.33 -17.90 7.68
N ALA A 59 -2.40 -18.74 8.14
CA ALA A 59 -2.26 -20.11 7.64
C ALA A 59 -3.56 -20.94 7.84
N PRO A 60 -3.87 -21.90 6.94
CA PRO A 60 -5.14 -22.65 6.93
C PRO A 60 -5.44 -23.40 8.22
N ARG A 61 -4.41 -23.87 8.93
CA ARG A 61 -4.54 -24.51 10.25
C ARG A 61 -5.27 -23.69 11.31
N TYR A 62 -5.32 -22.36 11.16
CA TYR A 62 -6.00 -21.47 12.09
C TYR A 62 -7.41 -21.08 11.65
N TRP A 63 -7.84 -21.44 10.44
CA TRP A 63 -9.14 -21.05 9.88
C TRP A 63 -10.36 -21.63 10.58
N PRO A 64 -10.37 -22.91 11.07
CA PRO A 64 -11.60 -23.55 11.52
C PRO A 64 -12.39 -22.75 12.54
N VAL A 65 -11.72 -22.15 13.53
CA VAL A 65 -12.38 -21.34 14.57
C VAL A 65 -13.08 -20.12 13.96
N TRP A 66 -12.39 -19.37 13.09
CA TRP A 66 -12.95 -18.18 12.42
C TRP A 66 -14.10 -18.55 11.49
N LEU A 67 -13.94 -19.63 10.74
CA LEU A 67 -14.93 -20.16 9.81
C LEU A 67 -16.23 -20.54 10.53
N ILE A 68 -16.13 -21.34 11.59
CA ILE A 68 -17.29 -21.78 12.38
C ILE A 68 -17.97 -20.57 13.01
N THR A 69 -17.21 -19.64 13.60
CA THR A 69 -17.82 -18.43 14.16
C THR A 69 -18.48 -17.54 13.10
N GLY A 70 -17.85 -17.37 11.94
CA GLY A 70 -18.40 -16.58 10.85
C GLY A 70 -19.69 -17.17 10.30
N ALA A 71 -19.73 -18.50 10.13
CA ALA A 71 -20.91 -19.24 9.71
C ALA A 71 -22.05 -19.10 10.73
N LEU A 72 -21.76 -19.33 12.01
CA LEU A 72 -22.74 -19.21 13.09
C LEU A 72 -23.32 -17.79 13.16
N ILE A 73 -22.47 -16.76 13.12
CA ILE A 73 -22.92 -15.36 13.11
C ILE A 73 -23.82 -15.08 11.91
N SER A 74 -23.42 -15.52 10.71
CA SER A 74 -24.20 -15.36 9.48
C SER A 74 -25.59 -15.99 9.61
N LEU A 75 -25.67 -17.21 10.16
CA LEU A 75 -26.91 -17.93 10.41
C LEU A 75 -27.78 -17.22 11.45
N THR A 76 -27.22 -16.89 12.62
CA THR A 76 -27.98 -16.29 13.73
C THR A 76 -28.49 -14.90 13.36
N ALA A 77 -27.67 -14.08 12.70
CA ALA A 77 -28.08 -12.75 12.28
C ALA A 77 -29.16 -12.84 11.20
N SER A 78 -29.03 -13.78 10.25
CA SER A 78 -30.04 -14.02 9.21
C SER A 78 -31.38 -14.43 9.80
N GLN A 79 -31.38 -15.35 10.77
CA GLN A 79 -32.58 -15.81 11.47
C GLN A 79 -33.22 -14.70 12.32
N TRP A 80 -32.41 -13.88 12.99
CA TRP A 80 -32.90 -12.73 13.77
C TRP A 80 -33.71 -11.75 12.90
N TYR A 81 -33.27 -11.54 11.66
CA TYR A 81 -33.97 -10.73 10.67
C TYR A 81 -35.08 -11.49 9.91
N GLY A 82 -35.51 -12.66 10.40
CA GLY A 82 -36.65 -13.42 9.90
C GLY A 82 -36.40 -14.18 8.59
N ARG A 83 -35.15 -14.46 8.21
CA ARG A 83 -34.89 -15.36 7.07
C ARG A 83 -35.25 -16.80 7.43
N PRO A 84 -35.91 -17.55 6.54
CA PRO A 84 -36.07 -18.99 6.71
C PRO A 84 -34.71 -19.66 6.93
N VAL A 85 -34.70 -20.72 7.75
CA VAL A 85 -33.48 -21.47 8.09
C VAL A 85 -32.78 -21.96 6.83
N ASN A 86 -33.54 -22.51 5.87
CA ASN A 86 -33.00 -23.05 4.63
C ASN A 86 -32.26 -21.99 3.81
N VAL A 87 -32.87 -20.80 3.63
CA VAL A 87 -32.26 -19.68 2.90
C VAL A 87 -31.00 -19.18 3.60
N SER A 88 -31.05 -19.05 4.93
CA SER A 88 -29.91 -18.63 5.74
C SER A 88 -28.73 -19.61 5.62
N LEU A 89 -29.03 -20.91 5.61
CA LEU A 89 -28.04 -21.97 5.49
C LEU A 89 -27.38 -21.98 4.11
N ILE A 90 -28.14 -21.83 3.04
CA ILE A 90 -27.62 -21.72 1.67
C ILE A 90 -26.63 -20.56 1.56
N PHE A 91 -27.03 -19.36 1.96
CA PHE A 91 -26.15 -18.19 1.92
C PHE A 91 -24.91 -18.37 2.80
N SER A 92 -25.07 -18.90 4.02
CA SER A 92 -23.94 -19.11 4.92
C SER A 92 -22.95 -20.12 4.37
N CYS A 93 -23.41 -21.25 3.85
CA CYS A 93 -22.55 -22.31 3.31
C CYS A 93 -21.81 -21.84 2.05
N ILE A 94 -22.51 -21.19 1.11
CA ILE A 94 -21.90 -20.72 -0.14
C ILE A 94 -20.90 -19.61 0.16
N ASN A 95 -21.26 -18.62 0.99
CA ASN A 95 -20.35 -17.53 1.38
C ASN A 95 -19.06 -18.10 2.00
N VAL A 96 -19.17 -18.98 2.99
CA VAL A 96 -18.01 -19.59 3.64
C VAL A 96 -17.14 -20.38 2.66
N ALA A 97 -17.76 -21.20 1.80
CA ALA A 97 -17.04 -21.97 0.79
C ALA A 97 -16.26 -21.05 -0.16
N MET A 98 -16.91 -19.98 -0.65
CA MET A 98 -16.27 -19.02 -1.55
C MET A 98 -15.13 -18.27 -0.87
N LEU A 99 -15.31 -17.78 0.36
CA LEU A 99 -14.24 -17.11 1.12
C LEU A 99 -13.02 -18.01 1.33
N VAL A 100 -13.25 -19.30 1.62
CA VAL A 100 -12.17 -20.30 1.76
C VAL A 100 -11.43 -20.50 0.44
N VAL A 101 -12.15 -20.69 -0.67
CA VAL A 101 -11.55 -20.84 -2.01
C VAL A 101 -10.73 -19.61 -2.37
N THR A 102 -11.27 -18.40 -2.17
CA THR A 102 -10.57 -17.13 -2.43
C THR A 102 -9.30 -17.01 -1.58
N GLY A 103 -9.37 -17.38 -0.30
CA GLY A 103 -8.21 -17.41 0.60
C GLY A 103 -7.13 -18.39 0.15
N LEU A 104 -7.51 -19.60 -0.28
CA LEU A 104 -6.59 -20.62 -0.78
C LEU A 104 -5.90 -20.18 -2.07
N VAL A 105 -6.65 -19.63 -3.03
CA VAL A 105 -6.09 -19.11 -4.29
C VAL A 105 -5.09 -17.99 -4.00
N TRP A 106 -5.41 -17.06 -3.10
CA TRP A 106 -4.49 -16.00 -2.70
C TRP A 106 -3.19 -16.57 -2.08
N GLN A 107 -3.33 -17.50 -1.14
CA GLN A 107 -2.18 -18.12 -0.47
C GLN A 107 -1.34 -19.01 -1.39
N PHE A 108 -1.95 -19.61 -2.40
CA PHE A 108 -1.24 -20.40 -3.40
C PHE A 108 -0.24 -19.54 -4.20
N PHE A 109 -0.64 -18.32 -4.58
CA PHE A 109 0.22 -17.41 -5.35
C PHE A 109 1.20 -16.60 -4.50
N TYR A 110 0.79 -16.14 -3.31
CA TYR A 110 1.56 -15.18 -2.52
C TYR A 110 2.10 -15.72 -1.19
N GLY A 111 1.60 -16.88 -0.75
CA GLY A 111 1.93 -17.46 0.54
C GLY A 111 1.10 -16.91 1.71
N ALA A 112 1.14 -17.61 2.84
CA ALA A 112 0.49 -17.16 4.08
C ALA A 112 1.24 -15.96 4.69
N MET A 113 0.51 -15.06 5.38
CA MET A 113 1.02 -13.82 5.98
C MET A 113 1.62 -12.83 4.97
N TRP A 114 1.28 -12.94 3.69
CA TRP A 114 1.67 -11.95 2.68
C TRP A 114 0.79 -10.71 2.75
N ALA A 115 1.42 -9.54 2.87
CA ALA A 115 0.74 -8.25 2.82
C ALA A 115 0.85 -7.69 1.39
N PRO A 116 -0.26 -7.35 0.73
CA PRO A 116 -0.23 -6.75 -0.60
C PRO A 116 0.44 -5.38 -0.51
N LYS A 117 1.57 -5.23 -1.20
CA LYS A 117 2.39 -4.00 -1.21
C LYS A 117 2.47 -3.39 -2.61
N ARG A 118 2.44 -4.23 -3.64
CA ARG A 118 2.52 -3.80 -5.03
C ARG A 118 1.14 -3.47 -5.59
N THR A 119 1.08 -2.59 -6.58
CA THR A 119 -0.17 -2.18 -7.21
C THR A 119 -0.84 -3.37 -7.89
N SER A 120 -0.05 -4.25 -8.52
CA SER A 120 -0.53 -5.50 -9.10
C SER A 120 -1.13 -6.45 -8.06
N GLU A 121 -0.57 -6.52 -6.85
CA GLU A 121 -1.09 -7.37 -5.76
C GLU A 121 -2.44 -6.85 -5.25
N ILE A 122 -2.59 -5.52 -5.14
CA ILE A 122 -3.87 -4.89 -4.77
C ILE A 122 -4.92 -5.15 -5.85
N LEU A 123 -4.56 -4.99 -7.13
CA LEU A 123 -5.47 -5.27 -8.26
C LEU A 123 -5.86 -6.74 -8.29
N ASN A 124 -4.90 -7.66 -8.15
CA ASN A 124 -5.16 -9.10 -8.15
C ASN A 124 -6.08 -9.51 -7.00
N LEU A 125 -5.86 -9.00 -5.78
CA LEU A 125 -6.76 -9.27 -4.66
C LEU A 125 -8.16 -8.71 -4.90
N THR A 126 -8.25 -7.51 -5.49
CA THR A 126 -9.52 -6.87 -5.83
C THR A 126 -10.30 -7.65 -6.87
N VAL A 127 -9.64 -8.06 -7.95
CA VAL A 127 -10.24 -8.90 -9.00
C VAL A 127 -10.67 -10.25 -8.42
N LEU A 128 -9.82 -10.88 -7.60
CA LEU A 128 -10.12 -12.16 -6.98
C LEU A 128 -11.36 -12.08 -6.06
N CYS A 129 -11.43 -11.07 -5.19
CA CYS A 129 -12.61 -10.85 -4.32
C CYS A 129 -13.87 -10.53 -5.15
N SER A 130 -13.73 -9.73 -6.20
CA SER A 130 -14.84 -9.34 -7.09
C SER A 130 -15.40 -10.56 -7.82
N LEU A 131 -14.53 -11.39 -8.40
CA LEU A 131 -14.93 -12.61 -9.09
C LEU A 131 -15.58 -13.59 -8.12
N SER A 132 -14.99 -13.79 -6.93
CA SER A 132 -15.57 -14.69 -5.93
C SER A 132 -16.93 -14.23 -5.45
N GLY A 133 -17.13 -12.94 -5.19
CA GLY A 133 -18.42 -12.41 -4.76
C GLY A 133 -19.49 -12.45 -5.85
N ILE A 134 -19.11 -12.28 -7.13
CA ILE A 134 -20.00 -12.49 -8.27
C ILE A 134 -20.44 -13.95 -8.34
N THR A 135 -19.49 -14.88 -8.28
CA THR A 135 -19.76 -16.32 -8.31
C THR A 135 -20.61 -16.76 -7.11
N GLU A 136 -20.32 -16.25 -5.90
CA GLU A 136 -21.08 -16.53 -4.69
C GLU A 136 -22.57 -16.18 -4.87
N ARG A 137 -22.86 -14.95 -5.32
CA ARG A 137 -24.24 -14.48 -5.51
C ARG A 137 -24.96 -15.21 -6.64
N LEU A 138 -24.26 -15.53 -7.72
CA LEU A 138 -24.80 -16.34 -8.80
C LEU A 138 -25.19 -17.73 -8.28
N MET A 139 -24.28 -18.42 -7.59
CA MET A 139 -24.52 -19.75 -7.04
C MET A 139 -25.68 -19.75 -6.05
N ALA A 140 -25.73 -18.78 -5.13
CA ALA A 140 -26.81 -18.68 -4.15
C ALA A 140 -28.17 -18.47 -4.81
N LYS A 141 -28.26 -17.59 -5.82
CA LYS A 141 -29.49 -17.38 -6.58
C LYS A 141 -29.92 -18.64 -7.35
N TRP A 142 -29.00 -19.32 -8.03
CA TRP A 142 -29.30 -20.56 -8.76
C TRP A 142 -29.82 -21.65 -7.83
N VAL A 143 -29.20 -21.86 -6.67
CA VAL A 143 -29.65 -22.84 -5.68
C VAL A 143 -31.04 -22.50 -5.15
N LEU A 144 -31.31 -21.21 -4.85
CA LEU A 144 -32.64 -20.78 -4.39
C LEU A 144 -33.72 -20.96 -5.47
N HIS A 145 -33.39 -20.66 -6.72
CA HIS A 145 -34.29 -20.85 -7.84
C HIS A 145 -34.65 -22.34 -8.03
N LEU A 146 -33.66 -23.24 -7.96
CA LEU A 146 -33.88 -24.69 -8.03
C LEU A 146 -34.75 -25.22 -6.88
N LEU A 147 -34.74 -24.57 -5.72
CA LEU A 147 -35.57 -24.88 -4.57
C LEU A 147 -36.97 -24.25 -4.63
N GLY A 148 -37.33 -23.59 -5.74
CA GLY A 148 -38.65 -23.01 -5.96
C GLY A 148 -38.89 -21.67 -5.24
N TYR A 149 -37.83 -21.00 -4.76
CA TYR A 149 -37.98 -19.67 -4.19
C TYR A 149 -38.22 -18.62 -5.30
N PRO A 150 -39.08 -17.60 -5.07
CA PRO A 150 -39.33 -16.54 -6.01
C PRO A 150 -38.12 -15.57 -6.04
N THR A 151 -37.10 -15.93 -6.82
CA THR A 151 -35.91 -15.11 -7.03
C THR A 151 -35.83 -14.60 -8.44
N ASP A 152 -35.55 -13.31 -8.59
CA ASP A 152 -35.32 -12.72 -9.91
C ASP A 152 -33.92 -13.11 -10.43
N ILE A 153 -33.89 -13.82 -11.57
CA ILE A 153 -32.67 -14.35 -12.19
C ILE A 153 -31.84 -13.21 -12.80
N SER A 154 -32.50 -12.10 -13.15
CA SER A 154 -31.80 -10.91 -13.64
C SER A 154 -30.87 -10.37 -12.54
N ILE A 155 -29.56 -10.45 -12.79
CA ILE A 155 -28.55 -9.89 -11.90
C ILE A 155 -28.01 -8.65 -12.56
N SER A 156 -28.33 -7.49 -11.98
CA SER A 156 -27.57 -6.29 -12.30
C SER A 156 -26.15 -6.47 -11.75
N LEU A 157 -25.20 -6.78 -12.64
CA LEU A 157 -23.80 -6.97 -12.29
C LEU A 157 -23.24 -5.75 -11.55
N SER A 158 -23.75 -4.55 -11.83
CA SER A 158 -23.34 -3.34 -11.11
C SER A 158 -23.69 -3.38 -9.62
N ILE A 159 -24.86 -3.93 -9.24
CA ILE A 159 -25.25 -4.05 -7.84
C ILE A 159 -24.31 -5.03 -7.11
N VAL A 160 -23.92 -6.11 -7.78
CA VAL A 160 -22.99 -7.10 -7.22
C VAL A 160 -21.59 -6.53 -7.07
N VAL A 161 -21.07 -5.88 -8.10
CA VAL A 161 -19.72 -5.30 -8.07
C VAL A 161 -19.61 -4.22 -6.98
N GLY A 162 -20.56 -3.28 -6.92
CA GLY A 162 -20.55 -2.22 -5.90
C GLY A 162 -20.61 -2.78 -4.47
N SER A 163 -21.37 -3.85 -4.25
CA SER A 163 -21.45 -4.51 -2.94
C SER A 163 -20.16 -5.19 -2.53
N VAL A 164 -19.49 -5.87 -3.46
CA VAL A 164 -18.26 -6.63 -3.18
C VAL A 164 -17.11 -5.68 -2.92
N LEU A 165 -17.02 -4.62 -3.71
CA LEU A 165 -15.99 -3.62 -3.56
C LEU A 165 -16.16 -2.78 -2.29
N SER A 166 -17.39 -2.61 -1.79
CA SER A 166 -17.64 -1.83 -0.57
C SER A 166 -17.04 -2.45 0.72
N TYR A 167 -16.84 -3.78 0.77
CA TYR A 167 -16.19 -4.45 1.91
C TYR A 167 -14.69 -4.71 1.71
N LEU A 168 -14.14 -4.40 0.53
CA LEU A 168 -12.73 -4.56 0.19
C LEU A 168 -11.77 -3.86 1.19
N PRO A 169 -12.07 -2.65 1.72
CA PRO A 169 -11.22 -2.02 2.73
C PRO A 169 -11.01 -2.86 3.98
N PHE A 170 -12.02 -3.61 4.41
CA PHE A 170 -11.93 -4.50 5.57
C PHE A 170 -10.93 -5.62 5.33
N THR A 171 -10.92 -6.19 4.12
CA THR A 171 -9.95 -7.22 3.72
C THR A 171 -8.53 -6.69 3.84
N PHE A 172 -8.25 -5.51 3.26
CA PHE A 172 -6.93 -4.88 3.35
C PHE A 172 -6.56 -4.48 4.77
N PHE A 173 -7.53 -4.01 5.57
CA PHE A 173 -7.30 -3.62 6.95
C PHE A 173 -6.90 -4.82 7.81
N VAL A 174 -7.64 -5.93 7.71
CA VAL A 174 -7.34 -7.13 8.49
C VAL A 174 -6.01 -7.75 8.06
N ILE A 175 -5.72 -7.84 6.75
CA ILE A 175 -4.42 -8.32 6.27
C ILE A 175 -3.31 -7.43 6.82
N SER A 176 -3.46 -6.10 6.74
CA SER A 176 -2.47 -5.14 7.23
C SER A 176 -2.29 -5.25 8.75
N CYS A 177 -3.37 -5.41 9.51
CA CYS A 177 -3.34 -5.60 10.97
C CYS A 177 -2.57 -6.86 11.38
N ILE A 178 -2.81 -7.98 10.70
CA ILE A 178 -2.20 -9.27 11.02
C ILE A 178 -0.71 -9.28 10.62
N THR A 179 -0.37 -8.66 9.50
CA THR A 179 0.99 -8.62 8.96
C THR A 179 1.81 -7.43 9.47
N TYR A 180 1.22 -6.55 10.28
CA TYR A 180 1.87 -5.38 10.84
C TYR A 180 3.10 -5.77 11.66
N LYS A 181 4.28 -5.38 11.16
CA LYS A 181 5.52 -5.42 11.94
C LYS A 181 5.71 -4.06 12.58
N LYS A 182 5.67 -4.02 13.92
CA LYS A 182 5.94 -2.84 14.74
C LYS A 182 7.38 -2.37 14.48
N SER A 183 7.55 -1.45 13.54
CA SER A 183 8.88 -1.02 13.06
C SER A 183 8.95 0.46 12.67
N ARG A 184 7.92 1.27 12.95
CA ARG A 184 7.99 2.73 12.81
C ARG A 184 7.66 3.36 14.15
N ALA A 185 8.48 4.31 14.58
CA ALA A 185 8.11 5.24 15.64
C ALA A 185 6.71 5.76 15.32
N GLU A 186 5.78 5.62 16.27
CA GLU A 186 4.40 6.07 16.13
C GLU A 186 4.40 7.57 15.82
N ASP A 187 4.16 7.91 14.55
CA ASP A 187 4.18 9.28 14.11
C ASP A 187 2.84 9.92 14.52
N ARG A 188 2.84 10.64 15.65
CA ARG A 188 1.67 11.33 16.23
C ARG A 188 0.92 12.17 15.18
N LYS A 189 1.63 12.70 14.18
CA LYS A 189 1.04 13.47 13.07
C LYS A 189 0.10 12.63 12.20
N THR A 190 0.42 11.36 11.97
CA THR A 190 -0.39 10.44 11.15
C THR A 190 -1.70 10.11 11.85
N TYR A 191 -1.66 9.82 13.15
CA TYR A 191 -2.87 9.60 13.94
C TYR A 191 -3.72 10.86 14.08
N SER A 192 -3.10 12.03 14.22
CA SER A 192 -3.82 13.31 14.22
C SER A 192 -4.55 13.55 12.90
N LEU A 193 -3.87 13.37 11.77
CA LEU A 193 -4.47 13.54 10.44
C LEU A 193 -5.58 12.51 10.19
N TRP A 194 -5.41 11.27 10.65
CA TRP A 194 -6.43 10.24 10.62
C TRP A 194 -7.66 10.63 11.44
N LEU A 195 -7.48 11.10 12.68
CA LEU A 195 -8.57 11.55 13.54
C LEU A 195 -9.33 12.75 12.95
N VAL A 196 -8.61 13.73 12.40
CA VAL A 196 -9.22 14.89 11.72
C VAL A 196 -10.04 14.43 10.51
N ALA A 197 -9.50 13.51 9.71
CA ALA A 197 -10.22 12.98 8.56
C ALA A 197 -11.48 12.21 8.98
N VAL A 198 -11.40 11.39 10.05
CA VAL A 198 -12.58 10.67 10.58
C VAL A 198 -13.62 11.67 11.06
N PHE A 199 -13.22 12.69 11.83
CA PHE A 199 -14.11 13.71 12.34
C PHE A 199 -14.82 14.46 11.19
N ALA A 200 -14.08 14.88 10.17
CA ALA A 200 -14.63 15.54 8.99
C ALA A 200 -15.64 14.65 8.25
N MET A 201 -15.34 13.37 8.06
CA MET A 201 -16.25 12.42 7.42
C MET A 201 -17.49 12.18 8.28
N THR A 202 -17.35 12.03 9.60
CA THR A 202 -18.51 11.89 10.48
C THR A 202 -19.42 13.11 10.39
N ALA A 203 -18.86 14.33 10.47
CA ALA A 203 -19.64 15.56 10.37
C ALA A 203 -20.37 15.68 9.02
N LEU A 204 -19.74 15.24 7.92
CA LEU A 204 -20.34 15.25 6.58
C LEU A 204 -21.55 14.31 6.50
N PHE A 205 -21.42 13.08 7.01
CA PHE A 205 -22.43 12.03 6.84
C PHE A 205 -23.49 12.01 7.94
N THR A 206 -23.27 12.63 9.10
CA THR A 206 -24.31 12.79 10.15
C THR A 206 -25.12 14.08 9.98
N SER A 207 -24.81 14.91 8.99
CA SER A 207 -25.56 16.13 8.68
C SER A 207 -26.99 15.78 8.21
N PRO A 208 -28.02 16.57 8.56
CA PRO A 208 -29.39 16.32 8.11
C PRO A 208 -29.47 16.27 6.59
N PRO A 209 -30.41 15.50 6.01
CA PRO A 209 -30.49 15.31 4.57
C PRO A 209 -30.73 16.65 3.84
N PRO A 210 -30.22 16.78 2.61
CA PRO A 210 -30.30 18.00 1.82
C PRO A 210 -31.76 18.44 1.54
N GLU A 211 -32.14 19.65 1.96
CA GLU A 211 -33.46 20.25 1.64
C GLU A 211 -33.52 20.64 0.15
N THR A 212 -34.57 20.21 -0.56
CA THR A 212 -34.76 20.53 -1.99
C THR A 212 -34.74 22.04 -2.27
N GLY A 213 -33.82 22.49 -3.14
CA GLY A 213 -33.84 23.83 -3.74
C GLY A 213 -32.72 24.81 -3.33
N LYS A 214 -31.79 24.45 -2.44
CA LYS A 214 -30.63 25.30 -2.06
C LYS A 214 -29.32 24.72 -2.58
N ILE A 215 -28.30 25.57 -2.77
CA ILE A 215 -26.94 25.11 -3.13
C ILE A 215 -26.41 24.26 -1.97
N HIS A 216 -26.24 22.97 -2.22
CA HIS A 216 -25.91 21.99 -1.19
C HIS A 216 -24.42 22.04 -0.85
N TRP A 217 -24.07 22.70 0.25
CA TRP A 217 -22.73 22.62 0.88
C TRP A 217 -22.27 21.16 1.00
N GLN A 218 -23.20 20.24 1.30
CA GLN A 218 -22.92 18.81 1.37
C GLN A 218 -22.41 18.23 0.05
N GLY A 219 -22.93 18.65 -1.11
CA GLY A 219 -22.46 18.19 -2.42
C GLY A 219 -21.06 18.69 -2.76
N VAL A 220 -20.76 19.95 -2.43
CA VAL A 220 -19.40 20.52 -2.55
C VAL A 220 -18.44 19.79 -1.60
N ALA A 221 -18.84 19.57 -0.35
CA ALA A 221 -18.04 18.86 0.64
C ALA A 221 -17.86 17.36 0.28
N LEU A 222 -18.79 16.78 -0.49
CA LEU A 222 -18.69 15.44 -1.09
C LEU A 222 -17.64 15.32 -2.20
N LEU A 223 -17.39 16.42 -2.91
CA LEU A 223 -16.28 16.50 -3.87
C LEU A 223 -14.95 16.63 -3.14
N PHE A 224 -14.91 17.42 -2.07
CA PHE A 224 -13.70 17.60 -1.26
C PHE A 224 -13.36 16.39 -0.38
N SER A 225 -14.32 15.54 -0.02
CA SER A 225 -14.06 14.33 0.77
C SER A 225 -13.15 13.33 0.06
N PHE A 226 -13.00 13.39 -1.28
CA PHE A 226 -11.99 12.63 -2.02
C PHE A 226 -10.54 13.05 -1.69
N SER A 227 -10.33 14.28 -1.25
CA SER A 227 -9.00 14.81 -0.96
C SER A 227 -8.39 14.21 0.30
N LEU A 228 -9.18 14.08 1.37
CA LEU A 228 -8.74 13.56 2.68
C LEU A 228 -7.97 12.23 2.58
N PRO A 229 -8.39 11.27 1.76
CA PRO A 229 -7.79 9.96 1.84
C PRO A 229 -6.81 9.70 0.71
N MET A 230 -6.82 10.56 -0.31
CA MET A 230 -5.63 10.80 -1.13
C MET A 230 -4.50 11.39 -0.27
N LEU A 231 -4.79 12.33 0.64
CA LEU A 231 -3.80 12.86 1.58
C LEU A 231 -3.29 11.77 2.55
N LEU A 232 -4.15 10.87 3.03
CA LEU A 232 -3.72 9.70 3.80
C LEU A 232 -2.89 8.73 2.95
N ALA A 233 -3.29 8.51 1.69
CA ALA A 233 -2.56 7.65 0.76
C ALA A 233 -1.16 8.18 0.42
N LEU A 234 -0.94 9.51 0.45
CA LEU A 234 0.40 10.12 0.28
C LEU A 234 1.44 9.58 1.29
N ARG A 235 1.00 9.12 2.46
CA ARG A 235 1.90 8.56 3.47
C ARG A 235 2.40 7.16 3.15
N GLY A 236 1.72 6.44 2.25
CA GLY A 236 2.07 5.07 1.90
C GLY A 236 1.88 4.06 3.04
N ASP A 237 1.04 4.38 4.04
CA ASP A 237 0.70 3.45 5.13
C ASP A 237 -0.64 2.79 4.85
N LEU A 238 -0.58 1.53 4.40
CA LEU A 238 -1.76 0.75 4.04
C LEU A 238 -2.65 0.45 5.25
N LEU A 239 -2.10 0.30 6.46
CA LEU A 239 -2.88 -0.01 7.66
C LEU A 239 -3.77 1.17 8.04
N VAL A 240 -3.18 2.37 8.14
CA VAL A 240 -3.90 3.60 8.51
C VAL A 240 -4.95 3.93 7.45
N LEU A 241 -4.57 3.82 6.17
CA LEU A 241 -5.50 4.07 5.07
C LEU A 241 -6.65 3.06 5.07
N SER A 242 -6.39 1.76 5.05
CA SER A 242 -7.46 0.76 5.01
C SER A 242 -8.35 0.78 6.24
N GLY A 243 -7.81 1.12 7.43
CA GLY A 243 -8.60 1.35 8.64
C GLY A 243 -9.51 2.57 8.52
N PHE A 244 -8.98 3.69 8.01
CA PHE A 244 -9.79 4.88 7.69
C PHE A 244 -10.92 4.56 6.72
N LEU A 245 -10.56 3.91 5.60
CA LEU A 245 -11.50 3.52 4.54
C LEU A 245 -12.61 2.63 5.09
N SER A 246 -12.28 1.64 5.93
CA SER A 246 -13.24 0.72 6.54
C SER A 246 -14.24 1.44 7.46
N LEU A 247 -13.77 2.42 8.25
CA LEU A 247 -14.66 3.24 9.07
C LEU A 247 -15.55 4.14 8.22
N CYS A 248 -15.00 4.73 7.15
CA CYS A 248 -15.79 5.54 6.23
C CYS A 248 -16.88 4.72 5.55
N THR A 249 -16.59 3.51 5.04
CA THR A 249 -17.60 2.70 4.36
C THR A 249 -18.75 2.30 5.29
N VAL A 250 -18.44 1.92 6.54
CA VAL A 250 -19.48 1.64 7.55
C VAL A 250 -20.25 2.90 7.90
N GLY A 251 -19.57 4.01 8.16
CA GLY A 251 -20.20 5.29 8.51
C GLY A 251 -21.15 5.81 7.43
N ILE A 252 -20.71 5.78 6.17
CA ILE A 252 -21.49 6.21 5.01
C ILE A 252 -22.74 5.36 4.85
N VAL A 253 -22.60 4.03 4.90
CA VAL A 253 -23.73 3.10 4.75
C VAL A 253 -24.67 3.20 5.95
N SER A 254 -24.15 3.25 7.19
CA SER A 254 -24.99 3.40 8.39
C SER A 254 -25.76 4.71 8.40
N ALA A 255 -25.11 5.83 8.06
CA ALA A 255 -25.77 7.14 7.99
C ALA A 255 -26.93 7.11 7.00
N THR A 256 -26.70 6.54 5.83
CA THR A 256 -27.73 6.40 4.78
C THR A 256 -28.90 5.53 5.25
N ILE A 257 -28.64 4.45 6.00
CA ILE A 257 -29.70 3.57 6.54
C ILE A 257 -30.58 4.31 7.56
N PHE A 258 -29.97 5.12 8.42
CA PHE A 258 -30.68 5.91 9.43
C PHE A 258 -31.28 7.21 8.89
N GLY A 259 -31.22 7.45 7.57
CA GLY A 259 -31.83 8.62 6.93
C GLY A 259 -31.01 9.91 7.04
N PHE A 260 -29.71 9.80 7.36
CA PHE A 260 -28.80 10.94 7.45
C PHE A 260 -27.84 11.02 6.27
N GLY A 261 -27.30 12.22 6.06
CA GLY A 261 -26.26 12.47 5.09
C GLY A 261 -26.77 12.65 3.65
N PRO A 262 -25.83 12.83 2.71
CA PRO A 262 -26.12 13.30 1.35
C PRO A 262 -26.81 12.25 0.45
N PHE A 263 -26.79 10.98 0.83
CA PHE A 263 -27.39 9.88 0.07
C PHE A 263 -28.78 9.48 0.57
N ALA A 264 -29.21 10.03 1.71
CA ALA A 264 -30.55 9.81 2.23
C ALA A 264 -31.53 10.75 1.51
N SER A 265 -32.10 10.28 0.41
CA SER A 265 -33.15 10.99 -0.32
C SER A 265 -34.51 10.34 -0.03
N PRO A 266 -35.55 11.13 0.33
CA PRO A 266 -36.89 10.63 0.56
C PRO A 266 -37.63 10.25 -0.74
N LEU A 267 -37.11 10.67 -1.90
CA LEU A 267 -37.72 10.43 -3.22
C LEU A 267 -37.33 9.07 -3.81
N THR A 268 -36.32 8.41 -3.26
CA THR A 268 -35.72 7.17 -3.76
C THR A 268 -35.86 6.05 -2.74
N SER A 269 -35.93 4.81 -3.21
CA SER A 269 -36.01 3.65 -2.32
C SER A 269 -34.74 3.54 -1.46
N LEU A 270 -34.88 3.06 -0.22
CA LEU A 270 -33.75 2.85 0.69
C LEU A 270 -32.65 1.97 0.06
N GLN A 271 -33.05 0.97 -0.73
CA GLN A 271 -32.15 0.08 -1.46
C GLN A 271 -31.26 0.86 -2.45
N GLN A 272 -31.84 1.77 -3.22
CA GLN A 272 -31.10 2.60 -4.18
C GLN A 272 -30.15 3.55 -3.46
N ASN A 273 -30.59 4.17 -2.36
CA ASN A 273 -29.75 5.07 -1.56
C ASN A 273 -28.50 4.35 -1.03
N VAL A 274 -28.67 3.14 -0.50
CA VAL A 274 -27.57 2.32 0.02
C VAL A 274 -26.65 1.83 -1.10
N GLN A 275 -27.18 1.54 -2.29
CA GLN A 275 -26.37 1.20 -3.46
C GLN A 275 -25.49 2.37 -3.92
N ILE A 276 -26.05 3.59 -3.97
CA ILE A 276 -25.28 4.80 -4.29
C ILE A 276 -24.17 5.01 -3.26
N ALA A 277 -24.49 4.86 -1.97
CA ALA A 277 -23.53 4.95 -0.88
C ALA A 277 -22.39 3.90 -0.97
N ALA A 278 -22.71 2.67 -1.36
CA ALA A 278 -21.74 1.59 -1.56
C ALA A 278 -20.83 1.83 -2.79
N TRP A 279 -21.40 2.31 -3.89
CA TRP A 279 -20.66 2.70 -5.08
C TRP A 279 -19.75 3.89 -4.83
N TYR A 280 -20.25 4.88 -4.10
CA TYR A 280 -19.46 6.03 -3.68
C TYR A 280 -18.26 5.61 -2.83
N SER A 281 -18.49 4.74 -1.83
CA SER A 281 -17.42 4.15 -1.02
C SER A 281 -16.37 3.46 -1.89
N THR A 282 -16.81 2.67 -2.87
CA THR A 282 -15.95 1.95 -3.82
C THR A 282 -15.10 2.89 -4.69
N ALA A 283 -15.74 3.89 -5.29
CA ALA A 283 -15.11 4.88 -6.16
C ALA A 283 -13.99 5.65 -5.44
N PHE A 284 -14.12 5.75 -4.12
CA PHE A 284 -13.16 6.40 -3.26
C PHE A 284 -12.06 5.43 -2.77
N THR A 285 -12.40 4.19 -2.40
CA THR A 285 -11.45 3.22 -1.84
C THR A 285 -10.42 2.70 -2.84
N LEU A 286 -10.83 2.40 -4.07
CA LEU A 286 -9.93 1.79 -5.07
C LEU A 286 -8.80 2.74 -5.49
N PRO A 287 -9.08 3.98 -5.93
CA PRO A 287 -8.03 4.92 -6.30
C PRO A 287 -7.07 5.21 -5.14
N ALA A 288 -7.59 5.37 -3.91
CA ALA A 288 -6.77 5.64 -2.73
C ALA A 288 -5.81 4.48 -2.41
N LEU A 289 -6.27 3.22 -2.49
CA LEU A 289 -5.44 2.04 -2.27
C LEU A 289 -4.35 1.90 -3.35
N LEU A 290 -4.71 2.10 -4.61
CA LEU A 290 -3.76 2.03 -5.73
C LEU A 290 -2.70 3.14 -5.65
N PHE A 291 -3.12 4.36 -5.31
CA PHE A 291 -2.22 5.50 -5.14
C PHE A 291 -1.26 5.28 -3.98
N CYS A 292 -1.76 4.80 -2.84
CA CYS A 292 -0.95 4.43 -1.67
C CYS A 292 0.12 3.40 -2.02
N SER A 293 -0.23 2.36 -2.77
CA SER A 293 0.74 1.34 -3.19
C SER A 293 1.76 1.86 -4.20
N CYS A 294 1.33 2.69 -5.15
CA CYS A 294 2.24 3.32 -6.11
C CYS A 294 3.31 4.13 -5.37
N LEU A 295 2.89 4.98 -4.43
CA LEU A 295 3.79 5.79 -3.62
C LEU A 295 4.65 4.97 -2.68
N TYR A 296 4.11 3.92 -2.07
CA TYR A 296 4.90 3.01 -1.25
C TYR A 296 6.05 2.39 -2.05
N ASN A 297 5.80 2.01 -3.31
CA ASN A 297 6.83 1.45 -4.19
C ASN A 297 7.88 2.49 -4.60
N THR A 298 7.48 3.72 -4.94
CA THR A 298 8.43 4.78 -5.29
C THR A 298 9.28 5.20 -4.09
N ILE A 299 8.68 5.38 -2.92
CA ILE A 299 9.38 5.70 -1.67
C ILE A 299 10.38 4.59 -1.33
N ASN A 300 9.98 3.33 -1.44
CA ASN A 300 10.89 2.20 -1.17
C ASN A 300 12.01 2.09 -2.20
N ALA A 301 11.72 2.35 -3.49
CA ALA A 301 12.75 2.37 -4.52
C ALA A 301 13.79 3.47 -4.25
N LEU A 302 13.34 4.66 -3.85
CA LEU A 302 14.21 5.76 -3.43
C LEU A 302 15.02 5.41 -2.18
N HIS A 303 14.40 4.80 -1.17
CA HIS A 303 15.11 4.36 0.04
C HIS A 303 16.16 3.29 -0.27
N ARG A 304 15.85 2.33 -1.15
CA ARG A 304 16.83 1.33 -1.61
C ARG A 304 17.97 1.99 -2.37
N ARG A 305 17.69 2.92 -3.29
CA ARG A 305 18.73 3.68 -4.01
C ARG A 305 19.61 4.47 -3.05
N LYS A 306 19.01 5.16 -2.08
CA LYS A 306 19.74 5.87 -1.02
C LYS A 306 20.60 4.92 -0.20
N ALA A 307 20.08 3.77 0.22
CA ALA A 307 20.82 2.77 0.97
C ALA A 307 21.99 2.20 0.17
N HIS A 308 21.79 1.88 -1.12
CA HIS A 308 22.86 1.45 -2.02
C HIS A 308 23.92 2.54 -2.20
N PHE A 309 23.49 3.80 -2.35
CA PHE A 309 24.41 4.93 -2.47
C PHE A 309 25.25 5.11 -1.19
N LEU A 310 24.63 5.07 0.00
CA LEU A 310 25.34 5.17 1.28
C LEU A 310 26.27 3.98 1.53
N LEU A 311 25.89 2.78 1.10
CA LEU A 311 26.73 1.59 1.22
C LEU A 311 27.92 1.67 0.27
N MET A 312 27.72 2.18 -0.95
CA MET A 312 28.79 2.43 -1.91
C MET A 312 29.72 3.53 -1.40
N SER A 313 29.19 4.63 -0.85
CA SER A 313 30.02 5.71 -0.31
C SER A 313 30.88 5.22 0.86
N ALA A 314 30.32 4.41 1.77
CA ALA A 314 31.09 3.82 2.86
C ALA A 314 32.20 2.88 2.39
N MET A 315 31.97 2.11 1.31
CA MET A 315 33.02 1.26 0.70
C MET A 315 34.11 2.10 0.03
N LEU A 316 33.74 3.18 -0.67
CA LEU A 316 34.69 4.10 -1.30
C LEU A 316 35.58 4.81 -0.27
N GLU A 317 35.01 5.19 0.87
CA GLU A 317 35.76 5.74 2.01
C GLU A 317 36.79 4.73 2.55
N GLN A 318 36.45 3.44 2.65
CA GLN A 318 37.38 2.40 3.09
C GLN A 318 38.49 2.11 2.05
N GLU A 319 38.17 2.14 0.76
CA GLU A 319 39.14 1.89 -0.32
C GLU A 319 40.02 3.11 -0.66
N GLN A 320 39.91 4.22 0.09
CA GLN A 320 40.65 5.48 -0.15
C GLN A 320 40.47 6.01 -1.58
N VAL A 321 39.27 5.89 -2.13
CA VAL A 321 38.96 6.42 -3.47
C VAL A 321 38.72 7.92 -3.35
N ASN A 322 39.55 8.71 -4.04
CA ASN A 322 39.43 10.16 -4.04
C ASN A 322 38.45 10.61 -5.13
N CYS A 323 37.32 11.20 -4.74
CA CYS A 323 36.31 11.73 -5.65
C CYS A 323 36.48 13.24 -5.83
N PHE A 324 36.36 13.72 -7.08
CA PHE A 324 36.41 15.14 -7.42
C PHE A 324 35.38 15.53 -8.46
N ARG A 325 35.00 16.81 -8.44
CA ARG A 325 34.20 17.46 -9.47
C ARG A 325 35.07 18.47 -10.23
N LEU A 326 35.06 18.39 -11.56
CA LEU A 326 35.71 19.33 -12.46
C LEU A 326 34.67 20.33 -13.00
N SER A 327 34.88 21.61 -12.69
CA SER A 327 34.12 22.73 -13.26
C SER A 327 34.52 23.01 -14.71
N ALA A 328 33.65 23.69 -15.46
CA ALA A 328 33.94 24.19 -16.81
C ALA A 328 35.19 25.10 -16.83
N ASP A 329 35.41 25.86 -15.75
CA ASP A 329 36.57 26.75 -15.59
C ASP A 329 37.89 26.02 -15.28
N GLY A 330 37.86 24.67 -15.19
CA GLY A 330 39.03 23.85 -14.89
C GLY A 330 39.35 23.73 -13.39
N HIS A 331 38.50 24.24 -12.51
CA HIS A 331 38.62 24.06 -11.06
C HIS A 331 38.20 22.66 -10.60
N LEU A 332 38.93 22.12 -9.63
CA LEU A 332 38.73 20.81 -9.02
C LEU A 332 38.19 20.96 -7.59
N TYR A 333 37.02 20.36 -7.33
CA TYR A 333 36.41 20.29 -6.01
C TYR A 333 36.43 18.86 -5.49
N TRP A 334 37.25 18.59 -4.49
CA TRP A 334 37.36 17.26 -3.85
C TRP A 334 36.25 17.07 -2.82
N HIS A 335 35.64 15.89 -2.78
CA HIS A 335 34.46 15.62 -1.93
C HIS A 335 34.79 15.39 -0.44
N HIS A 336 36.06 15.18 -0.10
CA HIS A 336 36.57 15.01 1.27
C HIS A 336 37.91 15.76 1.43
N ASP A 337 38.39 15.92 2.68
CA ASP A 337 39.79 16.28 2.98
C ASP A 337 40.73 15.16 2.48
N ALA A 338 40.80 15.04 1.16
CA ALA A 338 41.55 14.03 0.47
C ALA A 338 43.03 14.27 0.76
N ALA A 339 43.61 13.42 1.59
CA ALA A 339 45.06 13.34 1.73
C ALA A 339 45.62 12.88 0.38
N TRP A 340 46.08 13.84 -0.42
CA TRP A 340 46.59 13.57 -1.76
C TRP A 340 47.87 12.75 -1.66
N MET A 341 47.81 11.49 -2.10
CA MET A 341 48.94 10.55 -2.19
C MET A 341 49.90 10.59 -0.99
N ARG A 342 49.34 10.70 0.22
CA ARG A 342 50.08 10.76 1.50
C ARG A 342 51.06 11.95 1.63
N CYS A 343 51.08 12.91 0.70
CA CYS A 343 52.13 13.93 0.60
C CYS A 343 51.65 15.39 0.60
N GLY A 344 50.35 15.69 0.66
CA GLY A 344 49.91 17.07 0.88
C GLY A 344 48.46 17.39 0.51
N LYS A 345 48.22 18.68 0.21
CA LYS A 345 46.93 19.21 -0.24
C LYS A 345 46.63 18.75 -1.67
N ALA A 346 45.38 18.36 -1.92
CA ALA A 346 44.91 17.98 -3.25
C ALA A 346 44.98 19.15 -4.26
N PRO A 347 45.23 18.87 -5.56
CA PRO A 347 45.34 19.90 -6.59
C PRO A 347 44.01 20.64 -6.79
N VAL A 348 44.07 21.96 -6.93
CA VAL A 348 42.90 22.85 -6.96
C VAL A 348 42.39 23.08 -8.39
N CYS A 349 43.23 22.85 -9.39
CA CYS A 349 42.85 22.96 -10.80
C CYS A 349 43.37 21.81 -11.65
N TRP A 350 42.75 21.61 -12.81
CA TRP A 350 43.09 20.54 -13.74
C TRP A 350 44.52 20.62 -14.25
N SER A 351 45.04 21.82 -14.50
CA SER A 351 46.43 22.01 -14.92
C SER A 351 47.42 21.61 -13.82
N GLN A 352 47.10 21.86 -12.55
CA GLN A 352 47.88 21.36 -11.42
C GLN A 352 47.85 19.83 -11.39
N LEU A 353 46.68 19.20 -11.52
CA LEU A 353 46.58 17.74 -11.58
C LEU A 353 47.45 17.15 -12.69
N MET A 354 47.44 17.72 -13.90
CA MET A 354 48.25 17.26 -15.03
C MET A 354 49.76 17.37 -14.78
N ALA A 355 50.21 18.29 -13.92
CA ALA A 355 51.62 18.38 -13.53
C ALA A 355 52.09 17.15 -12.75
N TRP A 356 51.21 16.53 -11.96
CA TRP A 356 51.50 15.31 -11.19
C TRP A 356 51.46 14.03 -12.04
N VAL A 357 50.87 14.07 -13.23
CA VAL A 357 50.77 12.90 -14.13
C VAL A 357 52.06 12.72 -14.94
N HIS A 358 52.48 11.48 -15.12
CA HIS A 358 53.61 11.09 -15.99
C HIS A 358 53.42 11.62 -17.43
N THR A 359 54.50 12.09 -18.06
CA THR A 359 54.47 12.77 -19.37
C THR A 359 53.76 11.96 -20.47
N GLU A 360 53.99 10.65 -20.52
CA GLU A 360 53.37 9.73 -21.50
C GLU A 360 51.84 9.55 -21.34
N ASP A 361 51.31 9.80 -20.13
CA ASP A 361 49.90 9.56 -19.81
C ASP A 361 49.05 10.83 -19.92
N ARG A 362 49.68 12.02 -19.96
CA ARG A 362 49.00 13.34 -20.06
C ARG A 362 48.10 13.45 -21.29
N GLN A 363 48.60 13.08 -22.47
CA GLN A 363 47.80 13.15 -23.70
C GLN A 363 46.59 12.23 -23.66
N LYS A 364 46.73 11.04 -23.05
CA LYS A 364 45.63 10.06 -22.92
C LYS A 364 44.55 10.56 -21.97
N ILE A 365 44.91 11.25 -20.88
CA ILE A 365 43.95 11.83 -19.95
C ILE A 365 43.19 13.01 -20.58
N GLU A 366 43.86 13.87 -21.35
CA GLU A 366 43.16 14.95 -22.06
C GLU A 366 42.20 14.41 -23.12
N GLN A 367 42.60 13.34 -23.84
CA GLN A 367 41.69 12.63 -24.75
C GLN A 367 40.50 12.02 -24.01
N LEU A 368 40.73 11.43 -22.83
CA LEU A 368 39.67 10.91 -21.97
C LEU A 368 38.70 12.03 -21.57
N LYS A 369 39.21 13.18 -21.10
CA LYS A 369 38.41 14.35 -20.73
C LYS A 369 37.53 14.86 -21.89
N CYS A 370 38.08 14.92 -23.10
CA CYS A 370 37.34 15.37 -24.29
C CYS A 370 36.31 14.33 -24.80
N SER A 371 36.47 13.05 -24.44
CA SER A 371 35.61 11.95 -24.88
C SER A 371 34.68 11.39 -23.80
N VAL A 372 34.66 12.01 -22.61
CA VAL A 372 33.80 11.58 -21.49
C VAL A 372 32.34 11.65 -21.93
N SER A 373 31.59 10.59 -21.60
CA SER A 373 30.17 10.48 -21.89
C SER A 373 29.37 10.24 -20.61
N ARG A 374 28.08 9.89 -20.75
CA ARG A 374 27.24 9.44 -19.63
C ARG A 374 27.60 8.04 -19.12
N ILE A 375 28.48 7.33 -19.83
CA ILE A 375 29.03 6.04 -19.40
C ILE A 375 30.41 6.31 -18.79
N PRO A 376 30.69 5.80 -17.57
CA PRO A 376 31.98 6.00 -16.93
C PRO A 376 33.09 5.34 -17.77
N GLN A 377 34.14 6.11 -18.05
CA GLN A 377 35.33 5.62 -18.75
C GLN A 377 36.51 5.60 -17.79
N THR A 378 37.28 4.52 -17.82
CA THR A 378 38.40 4.29 -16.89
C THR A 378 39.72 4.24 -17.63
N LEU A 379 40.76 4.86 -17.07
CA LEU A 379 42.12 4.83 -17.60
C LEU A 379 43.11 4.54 -16.46
N LYS A 380 44.11 3.68 -16.73
CA LYS A 380 45.26 3.49 -15.84
C LYS A 380 46.33 4.53 -16.18
N ILE A 381 46.79 5.26 -15.17
CA ILE A 381 47.72 6.37 -15.28
C ILE A 381 48.79 6.28 -14.20
N ARG A 382 49.92 6.93 -14.40
CA ARG A 382 50.97 7.07 -13.38
C ARG A 382 50.96 8.48 -12.80
N ILE A 383 50.90 8.60 -11.48
CA ILE A 383 50.92 9.88 -10.76
C ILE A 383 52.10 9.91 -9.80
N ALA A 384 52.76 11.06 -9.70
CA ALA A 384 53.87 11.29 -8.80
C ALA A 384 53.42 11.29 -7.32
N ASP A 385 54.17 10.63 -6.46
CA ASP A 385 53.88 10.49 -5.03
C ASP A 385 54.44 11.63 -4.16
N GLY A 386 55.03 12.67 -4.76
CA GLY A 386 55.66 13.80 -4.07
C GLY A 386 57.09 13.54 -3.58
N LYS A 387 57.56 12.28 -3.60
CA LYS A 387 58.96 11.90 -3.38
C LYS A 387 59.73 11.69 -4.68
N GLY A 388 59.02 11.77 -5.81
CA GLY A 388 59.59 11.63 -7.16
C GLY A 388 59.36 10.24 -7.77
N GLU A 389 58.67 9.34 -7.07
CA GLU A 389 58.26 8.04 -7.61
C GLU A 389 56.88 8.13 -8.26
N PHE A 390 56.59 7.27 -9.23
CA PHE A 390 55.34 7.26 -9.98
C PHE A 390 54.52 6.01 -9.63
N ASN A 391 53.36 6.21 -9.00
CA ASN A 391 52.47 5.13 -8.60
C ASN A 391 51.35 4.92 -9.63
N PRO A 392 50.96 3.65 -9.90
CA PRO A 392 49.84 3.34 -10.77
C PRO A 392 48.51 3.70 -10.12
N VAL A 393 47.71 4.51 -10.81
CA VAL A 393 46.38 4.98 -10.37
C VAL A 393 45.36 4.71 -11.47
N ILE A 394 44.15 4.34 -11.07
CA ILE A 394 43.00 4.28 -11.97
C ILE A 394 42.23 5.58 -11.83
N ILE A 395 42.09 6.32 -12.93
CA ILE A 395 41.18 7.46 -13.02
C ILE A 395 39.92 7.01 -13.77
N ALA A 396 38.75 7.34 -13.23
CA ALA A 396 37.47 7.16 -13.92
C ALA A 396 36.76 8.51 -14.03
N LEU A 397 36.25 8.84 -15.22
CA LEU A 397 35.52 10.09 -15.48
C LEU A 397 34.11 9.79 -16.00
N ILE A 398 33.14 10.61 -15.61
CA ILE A 398 31.76 10.59 -16.11
C ILE A 398 31.24 12.02 -16.27
N VAL A 399 30.48 12.29 -17.35
CA VAL A 399 29.78 13.57 -17.51
C VAL A 399 28.44 13.50 -16.79
N HIS A 400 28.24 14.43 -15.86
CA HIS A 400 26.96 14.64 -15.22
C HIS A 400 26.19 15.76 -15.94
N VAL A 401 25.10 15.41 -16.63
CA VAL A 401 24.22 16.41 -17.26
C VAL A 401 23.13 16.79 -16.25
N GLY A 402 23.34 17.87 -15.50
CA GLY A 402 22.37 18.48 -14.59
C GLY A 402 21.84 19.82 -15.10
N GLU A 403 20.85 20.40 -14.41
CA GLU A 403 20.18 21.66 -14.80
C GLU A 403 21.10 22.89 -14.84
N ASN A 404 22.22 22.87 -14.10
CA ASN A 404 23.28 23.87 -14.20
C ASN A 404 24.47 23.24 -14.93
N ALA A 405 24.83 23.81 -16.09
CA ALA A 405 26.00 23.51 -16.93
C ALA A 405 26.75 22.21 -16.58
N GLY A 406 26.60 21.18 -17.42
CA GLY A 406 27.13 19.84 -17.16
C GLY A 406 28.55 19.85 -16.62
N PHE A 407 28.79 19.13 -15.53
CA PHE A 407 30.10 19.02 -14.89
C PHE A 407 30.66 17.61 -15.09
N ILE A 408 31.99 17.49 -15.04
CA ILE A 408 32.65 16.18 -15.06
C ILE A 408 32.89 15.74 -13.62
N GLU A 409 32.48 14.53 -13.29
CA GLU A 409 32.78 13.89 -12.02
C GLU A 409 33.85 12.83 -12.24
N GLY A 410 34.84 12.80 -11.36
CA GLY A 410 35.99 11.93 -11.46
C GLY A 410 36.27 11.20 -10.17
N THR A 411 36.81 9.99 -10.29
CA THR A 411 37.33 9.23 -9.16
C THR A 411 38.74 8.77 -9.46
N MET A 412 39.59 8.74 -8.43
CA MET A 412 40.96 8.23 -8.50
C MET A 412 41.20 7.21 -7.40
N ARG A 413 41.76 6.07 -7.79
CA ARG A 413 42.16 5.01 -6.86
C ARG A 413 43.60 4.60 -7.11
N GLU A 414 44.42 4.65 -6.07
CA GLU A 414 45.78 4.11 -6.11
C GLU A 414 45.73 2.57 -6.18
N ILE A 415 46.47 1.98 -7.12
CA ILE A 415 46.65 0.54 -7.19
C ILE A 415 47.76 0.20 -6.20
N ALA A 416 47.38 -0.27 -5.01
CA ALA A 416 48.37 -0.81 -4.08
C ALA A 416 49.00 -2.05 -4.71
N ASP A 417 50.32 -2.03 -4.90
CA ASP A 417 51.09 -3.24 -5.19
C ASP A 417 50.89 -4.20 -4.01
N ARG A 418 50.20 -5.31 -4.25
CA ARG A 418 50.19 -6.45 -3.33
C ARG A 418 51.61 -7.01 -3.28
N LYS A 419 52.41 -6.53 -2.33
CA LYS A 419 53.61 -7.24 -1.88
C LYS A 419 53.24 -8.48 -1.08
#